data_AF-A0A8H7FWL3-F1
#
_entry.id   AF-A0A8H7FWL3-F1
#
_cell.length_a   1.000
_cell.length_b   1.000
_cell.length_c   1.000
_cell.angle_alpha   90.00
_cell.angle_beta   90.00
_cell.angle_gamma   90.00
#
_symmetry.space_group_name_H-M   'P 1'
#
loop_
_entity.id
_entity.type
_entity.pdbx_description
1 polymer ?
#
loop_
_entity_poly.entity_id
_entity_poly.type
_entity_poly.pdbx_seq_one_letter_code
_entity_poly.pdbx_strand_id
1 'polypeptide(L)'
;RVPSLSWWLCINKAITTLTALVPKFHLQSHVEACHSAFSFNFFKGVGRTDGEGVEQNWEDLNGQGPSTSKLLPGSQWDTLDDCAGWVNWRKTVGLGNLLLKRILLATPMAKGTHRNFDHLDKCLRKEDPTEHAAMQTALTDWEDDHKNGDPYRMPKSTVTLHKIRLLLAEEDKARAEIGNTSVNEVSAAAFICLGMDIQHLQELLRRDMKGTSTQTILQNTTITEHNTIIIKHINRFCNIQRTYMPAFDSTASSYAVTASDKPEHWVLYMPSDLMEAQH
;
A
#
# COMPACT_ATOMS: atom_id res chain seq x y z
N ARG A 1 40.31 -8.54 24.22
CA ARG A 1 39.24 -9.38 24.84
C ARG A 1 38.02 -8.50 25.00
N VAL A 2 36.98 -8.74 24.21
CA VAL A 2 35.69 -8.05 24.41
C VAL A 2 35.21 -8.40 25.82
N PRO A 3 34.87 -7.42 26.68
CA PRO A 3 34.28 -7.75 27.98
C PRO A 3 33.08 -8.66 27.73
N SER A 4 32.97 -9.74 28.50
CA SER A 4 31.84 -10.66 28.40
C SER A 4 30.55 -9.86 28.39
N LEU A 5 29.76 -10.00 27.31
CA LEU A 5 28.43 -9.42 27.25
C LEU A 5 27.68 -9.76 28.54
N SER A 6 26.89 -8.81 29.03
CA SER A 6 26.05 -9.03 30.21
C SER A 6 25.25 -10.33 30.06
N TRP A 7 25.04 -11.07 31.14
CA TRP A 7 24.39 -12.40 31.06
C TRP A 7 23.00 -12.38 30.38
N TRP A 8 22.30 -11.25 30.39
CA TRP A 8 21.02 -11.04 29.69
C TRP A 8 21.16 -10.75 28.19
N LEU A 9 22.36 -10.39 27.73
CA LEU A 9 22.72 -10.24 26.31
C LEU A 9 23.40 -11.50 25.76
N CYS A 10 23.89 -12.38 26.63
CA CYS A 10 24.33 -13.70 26.24
C CYS A 10 23.12 -14.56 25.89
N ILE A 11 22.98 -14.95 24.62
CA ILE A 11 22.00 -15.94 24.18
C ILE A 11 22.49 -17.31 24.68
N ASN A 12 22.34 -17.57 25.98
CA ASN A 12 22.78 -18.79 26.64
C ASN A 12 21.63 -19.81 26.72
N LYS A 13 20.88 -19.93 25.62
CA LYS A 13 19.87 -20.96 25.43
C LYS A 13 20.36 -21.90 24.34
N ALA A 14 20.25 -23.21 24.56
CA ALA A 14 20.38 -24.17 23.48
C ALA A 14 19.41 -23.75 22.38
N ILE A 15 19.93 -23.43 21.19
CA ILE A 15 19.10 -23.15 20.02
C ILE A 15 18.46 -24.48 19.63
N THR A 16 17.23 -24.70 20.07
CA THR A 16 16.49 -25.94 19.81
C THR A 16 15.83 -25.92 18.43
N THR A 17 15.62 -24.74 17.86
CA THR A 17 14.91 -24.53 16.60
C THR A 17 15.50 -23.33 15.87
N LEU A 18 15.82 -23.51 14.58
CA LEU A 18 16.28 -22.46 13.68
C LEU A 18 15.26 -22.31 12.56
N THR A 19 14.71 -21.11 12.40
CA THR A 19 13.81 -20.78 11.29
C THR A 19 14.52 -19.86 10.32
N ALA A 20 14.59 -20.26 9.06
CA ALA A 20 15.10 -19.41 7.99
C ALA A 20 14.02 -18.44 7.53
N LEU A 21 14.39 -17.17 7.35
CA LEU A 21 13.55 -16.12 6.77
C LEU A 21 14.33 -15.46 5.62
N VAL A 22 13.63 -14.76 4.73
CA VAL A 22 14.23 -14.12 3.55
C VAL A 22 14.24 -12.60 3.76
N PRO A 23 15.41 -11.92 3.63
CA PRO A 23 15.47 -10.46 3.74
C PRO A 23 14.47 -9.78 2.79
N LYS A 24 13.94 -8.64 3.24
CA LYS A 24 12.76 -8.04 2.61
C LYS A 24 12.99 -7.63 1.17
N PHE A 25 14.19 -7.19 0.82
CA PHE A 25 14.50 -6.80 -0.56
C PHE A 25 14.47 -8.01 -1.49
N HIS A 26 14.98 -9.15 -1.03
CA HIS A 26 15.06 -10.38 -1.82
C HIS A 26 13.74 -11.12 -1.92
N LEU A 27 12.86 -10.97 -0.92
CA LEU A 27 11.60 -11.72 -0.82
C LEU A 27 10.74 -11.60 -2.08
N GLN A 28 10.69 -10.43 -2.71
CA GLN A 28 9.90 -10.19 -3.92
C GLN A 28 10.41 -10.97 -5.14
N SER A 29 11.70 -11.31 -5.19
CA SER A 29 12.31 -12.11 -6.25
C SER A 29 12.00 -13.60 -6.13
N HIS A 30 11.44 -14.04 -5.00
CA HIS A 30 10.97 -15.40 -4.83
C HIS A 30 9.58 -15.60 -5.41
N VAL A 31 9.19 -16.88 -5.59
CA VAL A 31 7.82 -17.24 -5.93
C VAL A 31 6.84 -16.76 -4.85
N GLU A 32 5.62 -16.44 -5.24
CA GLU A 32 4.57 -15.88 -4.38
C GLU A 32 4.32 -16.72 -3.11
N ALA A 33 4.45 -18.04 -3.19
CA ALA A 33 4.31 -18.95 -2.04
C ALA A 33 5.34 -18.69 -0.91
N CYS A 34 6.48 -18.06 -1.23
CA CYS A 34 7.48 -17.70 -0.24
C CYS A 34 7.15 -16.38 0.48
N HIS A 35 6.34 -15.52 -0.14
CA HIS A 35 6.19 -14.12 0.30
C HIS A 35 5.64 -14.03 1.71
N SER A 36 4.69 -14.88 2.10
CA SER A 36 4.17 -14.84 3.47
C SER A 36 4.99 -15.71 4.41
N ALA A 37 5.30 -16.95 3.99
CA ALA A 37 5.94 -17.98 4.81
C ALA A 37 7.35 -17.61 5.30
N PHE A 38 8.10 -16.80 4.53
CA PHE A 38 9.46 -16.39 4.87
C PHE A 38 9.58 -14.90 5.21
N SER A 39 8.45 -14.20 5.35
CA SER A 39 8.42 -12.77 5.67
C SER A 39 8.65 -12.51 7.15
N PHE A 40 9.60 -11.62 7.43
CA PHE A 40 9.79 -11.04 8.76
C PHE A 40 8.54 -10.34 9.32
N ASN A 41 7.60 -9.91 8.47
CA ASN A 41 6.39 -9.20 8.93
C ASN A 41 5.33 -10.14 9.51
N PHE A 42 5.29 -11.39 9.06
CA PHE A 42 4.27 -12.36 9.48
C PHE A 42 4.81 -13.41 10.43
N PHE A 43 6.13 -13.47 10.61
CA PHE A 43 6.74 -14.40 11.55
C PHE A 43 6.64 -13.89 13.00
N LYS A 44 6.07 -14.73 13.87
CA LYS A 44 5.86 -14.40 15.27
C LYS A 44 7.17 -14.22 16.04
N GLY A 45 7.24 -13.15 16.84
CA GLY A 45 8.41 -12.85 17.67
C GLY A 45 9.55 -12.12 16.94
N VAL A 46 9.39 -11.87 15.64
CA VAL A 46 10.32 -11.03 14.88
C VAL A 46 10.01 -9.56 15.09
N GLY A 47 11.06 -8.77 15.36
CA GLY A 47 10.96 -7.31 15.44
C GLY A 47 10.89 -6.66 14.05
N ARG A 48 10.60 -5.36 14.00
CA ARG A 48 10.62 -4.59 12.74
C ARG A 48 12.05 -4.45 12.21
N THR A 49 12.45 -5.34 11.31
CA THR A 49 13.74 -5.34 10.61
C THR A 49 13.54 -5.59 9.11
N ASP A 50 14.51 -5.21 8.29
CA ASP A 50 14.60 -5.53 6.87
C ASP A 50 15.40 -6.82 6.59
N GLY A 51 16.20 -7.28 7.55
CA GLY A 51 17.10 -8.42 7.38
C GLY A 51 18.39 -8.09 6.61
N GLU A 52 18.61 -6.83 6.21
CA GLU A 52 19.69 -6.43 5.29
C GLU A 52 21.01 -6.11 6.01
N GLY A 53 21.09 -6.33 7.33
CA GLY A 53 22.28 -6.01 8.13
C GLY A 53 23.56 -6.74 7.68
N VAL A 54 23.41 -7.87 6.98
CA VAL A 54 24.51 -8.63 6.37
C VAL A 54 25.05 -7.95 5.10
N GLU A 55 24.22 -7.20 4.37
CA GLU A 55 24.57 -6.51 3.13
C GLU A 55 24.97 -5.05 3.37
N GLN A 56 24.53 -4.44 4.48
CA GLN A 56 24.90 -3.06 4.83
C GLN A 56 26.42 -2.83 4.99
N ASN A 57 27.22 -3.89 5.21
CA ASN A 57 28.68 -3.75 5.23
C ASN A 57 29.26 -3.46 3.84
N TRP A 58 28.53 -3.69 2.76
CA TRP A 58 28.99 -3.41 1.39
C TRP A 58 29.23 -1.92 1.18
N GLU A 59 28.47 -1.03 1.83
CA GLU A 59 28.74 0.41 1.74
C GLU A 59 30.16 0.75 2.25
N ASP A 60 30.52 0.21 3.42
CA ASP A 60 31.85 0.42 4.03
C ASP A 60 32.97 -0.25 3.20
N LEU A 61 32.71 -1.43 2.63
CA LEU A 61 33.70 -2.18 1.83
C LEU A 61 33.88 -1.62 0.42
N ASN A 62 32.82 -1.12 -0.21
CA ASN A 62 32.87 -0.53 -1.55
C ASN A 62 33.80 0.69 -1.58
N GLY A 63 33.83 1.47 -0.49
CA GLY A 63 34.79 2.57 -0.33
C GLY A 63 36.26 2.14 -0.35
N GLN A 64 36.56 0.88 -0.02
CA GLN A 64 37.92 0.33 -0.05
C GLN A 64 38.31 -0.24 -1.43
N GLY A 65 37.38 -0.34 -2.37
CA GLY A 65 37.66 -0.86 -3.72
C GLY A 65 38.84 -0.15 -4.41
N PRO A 66 38.84 1.20 -4.50
CA PRO A 66 39.93 1.93 -5.14
C PRO A 66 41.30 1.73 -4.46
N SER A 67 41.37 1.72 -3.12
CA SER A 67 42.62 1.58 -2.37
C SER A 67 43.20 0.16 -2.46
N THR A 68 42.34 -0.86 -2.54
CA THR A 68 42.74 -2.26 -2.61
C THR A 68 43.03 -2.75 -4.03
N SER A 69 42.57 -2.04 -5.06
CA SER A 69 42.71 -2.41 -6.48
C SER A 69 44.16 -2.58 -6.99
N LYS A 70 45.13 -1.94 -6.32
CA LYS A 70 46.55 -1.96 -6.71
C LYS A 70 47.42 -2.84 -5.80
N LEU A 71 46.82 -3.49 -4.81
CA LEU A 71 47.53 -4.36 -3.89
C LEU A 71 47.80 -5.72 -4.53
N LEU A 72 48.87 -6.39 -4.11
CA LEU A 72 49.10 -7.79 -4.43
C LEU A 72 47.98 -8.65 -3.81
N PRO A 73 47.65 -9.83 -4.37
CA PRO A 73 46.53 -10.63 -3.90
C PRO A 73 46.53 -10.87 -2.38
N GLY A 74 47.66 -11.30 -1.81
CA GLY A 74 47.76 -11.52 -0.35
C GLY A 74 47.48 -10.25 0.45
N SER A 75 48.13 -9.14 0.10
CA SER A 75 47.91 -7.85 0.77
C SER A 75 46.48 -7.33 0.59
N GLN A 76 45.83 -7.63 -0.54
CA GLN A 76 44.43 -7.30 -0.78
C GLN A 76 43.51 -8.06 0.19
N TRP A 77 43.71 -9.38 0.36
CA TRP A 77 42.94 -10.18 1.30
C TRP A 77 43.09 -9.67 2.73
N ASP A 78 44.32 -9.46 3.19
CA ASP A 78 44.61 -9.00 4.55
C ASP A 78 43.95 -7.63 4.81
N THR A 79 44.05 -6.71 3.84
CA THR A 79 43.45 -5.36 3.96
C THR A 79 41.92 -5.43 4.04
N LEU A 80 41.27 -6.29 3.24
CA LEU A 80 39.82 -6.44 3.27
C LEU A 80 39.34 -7.09 4.57
N ASP A 81 40.08 -8.07 5.11
CA ASP A 81 39.78 -8.71 6.40
C ASP A 81 39.89 -7.70 7.55
N ASP A 82 40.96 -6.88 7.57
CA ASP A 82 41.13 -5.80 8.53
C ASP A 82 39.97 -4.78 8.47
N CYS A 83 39.55 -4.41 7.26
CA CYS A 83 38.41 -3.51 7.06
C CYS A 83 37.10 -4.12 7.59
N ALA A 84 36.84 -5.39 7.31
CA ALA A 84 35.68 -6.10 7.82
C ALA A 84 35.73 -6.24 9.36
N GLY A 85 36.90 -6.55 9.91
CA GLY A 85 37.17 -6.61 11.35
C GLY A 85 36.90 -5.29 12.05
N TRP A 86 37.31 -4.17 11.45
CA TRP A 86 37.02 -2.82 11.94
C TRP A 86 35.52 -2.52 11.97
N VAL A 87 34.79 -2.84 10.89
CA VAL A 87 33.32 -2.68 10.83
C VAL A 87 32.64 -3.51 11.91
N ASN A 88 33.05 -4.77 12.10
CA ASN A 88 32.53 -5.66 13.14
C ASN A 88 32.80 -5.12 14.54
N TRP A 89 34.00 -4.59 14.79
CA TRP A 89 34.35 -3.94 16.04
C TRP A 89 33.46 -2.73 16.31
N ARG A 90 33.29 -1.82 15.33
CA ARG A 90 32.41 -0.65 15.45
C ARG A 90 30.97 -1.04 15.76
N LYS A 91 30.43 -2.06 15.08
CA LYS A 91 29.08 -2.59 15.35
C LYS A 91 28.98 -3.11 16.79
N THR A 92 29.99 -3.86 17.24
CA THR A 92 30.02 -4.45 18.60
C THR A 92 30.06 -3.38 19.67
N VAL A 93 30.97 -2.40 19.58
CA VAL A 93 31.10 -1.33 20.59
C VAL A 93 29.94 -0.34 20.53
N GLY A 94 29.34 -0.13 19.35
CA GLY A 94 28.18 0.74 19.15
C GLY A 94 26.84 0.11 19.50
N LEU A 95 26.78 -1.22 19.71
CA LEU A 95 25.53 -1.96 19.85
C LEU A 95 24.67 -1.44 21.01
N GLY A 96 25.27 -1.16 22.17
CA GLY A 96 24.52 -0.66 23.33
C GLY A 96 23.81 0.67 23.05
N ASN A 97 24.52 1.64 22.46
CA ASN A 97 23.95 2.94 22.09
C ASN A 97 22.86 2.80 21.01
N LEU A 98 23.08 1.91 20.03
CA LEU A 98 22.09 1.63 18.99
C LEU A 98 20.80 1.04 19.58
N LEU A 99 20.93 0.05 20.47
CA LEU A 99 19.78 -0.59 21.14
C LEU A 99 19.02 0.42 22.02
N LEU A 100 19.73 1.26 22.78
CA LEU A 100 19.12 2.33 23.57
C LEU A 100 18.31 3.31 22.68
N LYS A 101 18.91 3.77 21.58
CA LYS A 101 18.20 4.64 20.63
C LYS A 101 16.96 3.96 20.06
N ARG A 102 17.07 2.68 19.67
CA ARG A 102 15.97 1.91 19.08
C ARG A 102 14.85 1.65 20.09
N ILE A 103 15.14 1.30 21.35
CA ILE A 103 14.10 1.04 22.35
C ILE A 103 13.33 2.31 22.72
N LEU A 104 14.01 3.46 22.80
CA LEU A 104 13.39 4.75 23.04
C LEU A 104 12.41 5.15 21.92
N LEU A 105 12.73 4.80 20.67
CA LEU A 105 11.82 5.02 19.52
C LEU A 105 10.71 3.97 19.45
N ALA A 106 11.04 2.70 19.65
CA ALA A 106 10.11 1.59 19.51
C ALA A 106 8.99 1.64 20.57
N THR A 107 9.29 2.09 21.79
CA THR A 107 8.31 2.14 22.90
C THR A 107 7.08 3.01 22.60
N PRO A 108 7.21 4.30 22.25
CA PRO A 108 6.05 5.13 21.90
C PRO A 108 5.37 4.65 20.60
N MET A 109 6.14 4.17 19.62
CA MET A 109 5.57 3.60 18.39
C MET A 109 4.69 2.39 18.68
N ALA A 110 5.16 1.45 19.50
CA ALA A 110 4.40 0.27 19.90
C ALA A 110 3.10 0.66 20.61
N LYS A 111 3.13 1.65 21.51
CA LYS A 111 1.91 2.18 22.15
C LYS A 111 0.94 2.78 21.15
N GLY A 112 1.43 3.52 20.14
CA GLY A 112 0.61 4.08 19.08
C GLY A 112 -0.02 2.99 18.22
N THR A 113 0.79 2.09 17.68
CA THR A 113 0.36 0.99 16.83
C THR A 113 -0.63 0.06 17.54
N HIS A 114 -0.38 -0.28 18.82
CA HIS A 114 -1.28 -1.13 19.59
C HIS A 114 -2.65 -0.48 19.77
N ARG A 115 -2.71 0.81 20.12
CA ARG A 115 -3.99 1.53 20.22
C ARG A 115 -4.76 1.58 18.90
N ASN A 116 -4.05 1.80 17.79
CA ASN A 116 -4.68 1.82 16.46
C ASN A 116 -5.21 0.44 16.08
N PHE A 117 -4.43 -0.61 16.34
CA PHE A 117 -4.84 -1.99 16.10
C PHE A 117 -6.06 -2.37 16.93
N ASP A 118 -6.04 -2.10 18.25
CA ASP A 118 -7.17 -2.39 19.14
C ASP A 118 -8.44 -1.66 18.71
N HIS A 119 -8.32 -0.42 18.22
CA HIS A 119 -9.46 0.32 17.71
C HIS A 119 -10.01 -0.31 16.44
N LEU A 120 -9.14 -0.61 15.47
CA LEU A 120 -9.52 -1.27 14.22
C LEU A 120 -10.18 -2.63 14.47
N ASP A 121 -9.56 -3.47 15.31
CA ASP A 121 -10.06 -4.80 15.67
C ASP A 121 -11.47 -4.73 16.28
N LYS A 122 -11.70 -3.76 17.18
CA LYS A 122 -13.04 -3.53 17.78
C LYS A 122 -14.07 -3.09 16.74
N CYS A 123 -13.69 -2.23 15.80
CA CYS A 123 -14.59 -1.79 14.74
C CYS A 123 -14.96 -2.95 13.82
N LEU A 124 -13.98 -3.72 13.33
CA LEU A 124 -14.21 -4.87 12.46
C LEU A 124 -15.07 -5.94 13.13
N ARG A 125 -14.82 -6.24 14.40
CA ARG A 125 -15.62 -7.20 15.16
C ARG A 125 -17.08 -6.76 15.35
N LYS A 126 -17.32 -5.45 15.38
CA LYS A 126 -18.68 -4.89 15.47
C LYS A 126 -19.38 -4.90 14.12
N GLU A 127 -18.66 -4.65 13.04
CA GLU A 127 -19.18 -4.56 11.68
C GLU A 127 -19.55 -5.94 11.11
N ASP A 128 -18.61 -6.89 11.15
CA ASP A 128 -18.85 -8.28 10.77
C ASP A 128 -18.16 -9.26 11.74
N PRO A 129 -18.87 -9.70 12.80
CA PRO A 129 -18.31 -10.64 13.77
C PRO A 129 -18.03 -12.02 13.18
N THR A 130 -18.73 -12.42 12.11
CA THR A 130 -18.59 -13.75 11.52
C THR A 130 -17.31 -13.81 10.68
N GLU A 131 -17.11 -12.82 9.82
CA GLU A 131 -15.90 -12.71 9.02
C GLU A 131 -14.67 -12.51 9.91
N HIS A 132 -14.77 -11.67 10.95
CA HIS A 132 -13.70 -11.48 11.93
C HIS A 132 -13.25 -12.79 12.58
N ALA A 133 -14.21 -13.61 13.05
CA ALA A 133 -13.92 -14.90 13.66
C ALA A 133 -13.29 -15.89 12.68
N ALA A 134 -13.76 -15.91 11.43
CA ALA A 134 -13.19 -16.74 10.37
C ALA A 134 -11.73 -16.34 10.08
N MET A 135 -11.45 -15.04 10.00
CA MET A 135 -10.11 -14.50 9.73
C MET A 135 -9.13 -14.81 10.88
N GLN A 136 -9.58 -14.70 12.13
CA GLN A 136 -8.79 -15.06 13.31
C GLN A 136 -8.47 -16.56 13.35
N THR A 137 -9.42 -17.41 12.94
CA THR A 137 -9.23 -18.87 12.86
C THR A 137 -8.21 -19.21 11.78
N ALA A 138 -8.39 -18.67 10.57
CA ALA A 138 -7.46 -18.88 9.45
C ALA A 138 -6.02 -18.44 9.79
N LEU A 139 -5.86 -17.33 10.51
CA LEU A 139 -4.56 -16.88 10.98
C LEU A 139 -3.94 -17.84 11.98
N THR A 140 -4.72 -18.31 12.96
CA THR A 140 -4.23 -19.24 14.00
C THR A 140 -3.81 -20.57 13.37
N ASP A 141 -4.65 -21.13 12.49
CA ASP A 141 -4.36 -22.38 11.79
C ASP A 141 -3.09 -22.28 10.95
N TRP A 142 -2.86 -21.14 10.30
CA TRP A 142 -1.65 -20.90 9.51
C TRP A 142 -0.39 -20.66 10.36
N GLU A 143 -0.51 -19.92 11.48
CA GLU A 143 0.59 -19.75 12.44
C GLU A 143 1.06 -21.10 13.02
N ASP A 144 0.12 -22.02 13.28
CA ASP A 144 0.40 -23.35 13.81
C ASP A 144 0.99 -24.31 12.75
N ASP A 145 0.43 -24.31 11.53
CA ASP A 145 0.96 -25.08 10.39
C ASP A 145 0.86 -24.27 9.08
N HIS A 146 2.02 -23.84 8.57
CA HIS A 146 2.12 -23.07 7.33
C HIS A 146 1.74 -23.88 6.07
N LYS A 147 1.39 -25.17 6.20
CA LYS A 147 0.75 -25.96 5.14
C LYS A 147 -0.72 -25.63 4.96
N ASN A 148 -1.36 -25.00 5.95
CA ASN A 148 -2.72 -24.50 5.85
C ASN A 148 -2.80 -23.32 4.88
N GLY A 149 -4.01 -22.93 4.51
CA GLY A 149 -4.23 -21.81 3.60
C GLY A 149 -3.60 -20.53 4.14
N ASP A 150 -2.78 -19.87 3.31
CA ASP A 150 -2.11 -18.62 3.67
C ASP A 150 -3.12 -17.46 3.70
N PRO A 151 -3.43 -16.89 4.88
CA PRO A 151 -4.41 -15.81 5.01
C PRO A 151 -3.91 -14.48 4.43
N TYR A 152 -2.60 -14.34 4.20
CA TYR A 152 -2.00 -13.14 3.63
C TYR A 152 -1.92 -13.20 2.11
N ARG A 153 -2.21 -14.35 1.51
CA ARG A 153 -2.20 -14.52 0.07
C ARG A 153 -3.53 -14.09 -0.52
N MET A 154 -3.50 -12.99 -1.28
CA MET A 154 -4.65 -12.58 -2.06
C MET A 154 -4.99 -13.61 -3.14
N PRO A 155 -6.26 -14.02 -3.27
CA PRO A 155 -6.69 -14.84 -4.39
C PRO A 155 -6.34 -14.15 -5.71
N LYS A 156 -5.83 -14.92 -6.69
CA LYS A 156 -5.57 -14.38 -8.02
C LYS A 156 -6.89 -13.99 -8.68
N SER A 157 -7.21 -12.69 -8.66
CA SER A 157 -8.33 -12.17 -9.44
C SER A 157 -7.96 -12.21 -10.93
N THR A 158 -8.63 -13.07 -11.69
CA THR A 158 -8.53 -13.10 -13.16
C THR A 158 -9.44 -12.06 -13.81
N VAL A 159 -10.19 -11.30 -12.99
CA VAL A 159 -11.18 -10.35 -13.46
C VAL A 159 -10.50 -9.00 -13.68
N THR A 160 -10.25 -8.66 -14.94
CA THR A 160 -9.77 -7.34 -15.33
C THR A 160 -10.93 -6.34 -15.34
N LEU A 161 -10.63 -5.05 -15.14
CA LEU A 161 -11.64 -3.98 -15.27
C LEU A 161 -12.35 -4.03 -16.64
N HIS A 162 -11.62 -4.37 -17.71
CA HIS A 162 -12.21 -4.54 -19.04
C HIS A 162 -13.19 -5.70 -19.10
N LYS A 163 -12.90 -6.81 -18.43
CA LYS A 163 -13.83 -7.95 -18.32
C LYS A 163 -15.10 -7.56 -17.58
N ILE A 164 -14.99 -6.78 -16.50
CA ILE A 164 -16.16 -6.25 -15.78
C ILE A 164 -16.97 -5.32 -16.69
N ARG A 165 -16.31 -4.38 -17.37
CA ARG A 165 -16.97 -3.46 -18.32
C ARG A 165 -17.69 -4.21 -19.45
N LEU A 166 -17.09 -5.29 -19.96
CA LEU A 166 -17.72 -6.15 -20.97
C LEU A 166 -18.98 -6.81 -20.41
N LEU A 167 -18.90 -7.43 -19.23
CA LEU A 167 -20.06 -8.08 -18.59
C LEU A 167 -21.21 -7.10 -18.37
N LEU A 168 -20.92 -5.88 -17.89
CA LEU A 168 -21.92 -4.83 -17.70
C LEU A 168 -22.55 -4.39 -19.04
N ALA A 169 -21.74 -4.27 -20.09
CA ALA A 169 -22.22 -3.90 -21.42
C ALA A 169 -23.07 -5.00 -22.07
N GLU A 170 -22.71 -6.28 -21.88
CA GLU A 170 -23.49 -7.42 -22.35
C GLU A 170 -24.84 -7.52 -21.62
N GLU A 171 -24.85 -7.27 -20.31
CA GLU A 171 -26.08 -7.21 -19.51
C GLU A 171 -27.01 -6.06 -19.97
N ASP A 172 -26.45 -4.87 -20.23
CA ASP A 172 -27.19 -3.73 -20.78
C ASP A 172 -27.75 -4.02 -22.18
N LYS A 173 -26.95 -4.66 -23.04
CA LYS A 173 -27.40 -5.10 -24.36
C LYS A 173 -28.56 -6.08 -24.26
N ALA A 174 -28.46 -7.09 -23.41
CA ALA A 174 -29.53 -8.08 -23.22
C ALA A 174 -30.83 -7.43 -22.70
N ARG A 175 -30.72 -6.48 -21.75
CA ARG A 175 -31.87 -5.68 -21.27
C ARG A 175 -32.54 -4.92 -22.42
N ALA A 176 -31.75 -4.28 -23.28
CA ALA A 176 -32.26 -3.53 -24.42
C ALA A 176 -32.95 -4.43 -25.46
N GLU A 177 -32.40 -5.61 -25.75
CA GLU A 177 -32.97 -6.58 -26.70
C GLU A 177 -34.31 -7.17 -26.23
N ILE A 178 -34.52 -7.31 -24.92
CA ILE A 178 -35.78 -7.79 -24.33
C ILE A 178 -36.87 -6.69 -24.33
N GLY A 179 -36.52 -5.45 -24.71
CA GLY A 179 -37.41 -4.29 -24.59
C GLY A 179 -37.59 -3.82 -23.15
N ASN A 180 -36.82 -4.40 -22.21
CA ASN A 180 -36.68 -3.93 -20.84
C ASN A 180 -35.55 -2.89 -20.77
N THR A 181 -35.58 -1.91 -21.66
CA THR A 181 -34.73 -0.73 -21.54
C THR A 181 -35.05 -0.07 -20.21
N SER A 182 -34.02 0.27 -19.43
CA SER A 182 -34.18 1.11 -18.26
C SER A 182 -35.05 2.31 -18.63
N VAL A 183 -35.84 2.82 -17.67
CA VAL A 183 -36.62 4.07 -17.83
C VAL A 183 -35.74 5.24 -18.33
N ASN A 184 -34.42 5.10 -18.18
CA ASN A 184 -33.41 6.10 -18.46
C ASN A 184 -32.59 5.71 -19.71
N GLU A 185 -32.18 6.70 -20.50
CA GLU A 185 -31.35 6.53 -21.72
C GLU A 185 -29.95 5.95 -21.44
N VAL A 186 -29.47 6.02 -20.20
CA VAL A 186 -28.15 5.55 -19.77
C VAL A 186 -28.34 4.52 -18.66
N SER A 187 -27.62 3.40 -18.69
CA SER A 187 -27.69 2.37 -17.64
C SER A 187 -27.06 2.83 -16.32
N ALA A 188 -27.45 2.22 -15.20
CA ALA A 188 -26.86 2.50 -13.89
C ALA A 188 -25.35 2.21 -13.87
N ALA A 189 -24.92 1.14 -14.54
CA ALA A 189 -23.51 0.79 -14.68
C ALA A 189 -22.72 1.87 -15.42
N ALA A 190 -23.26 2.39 -16.53
CA ALA A 190 -22.65 3.48 -17.29
C ALA A 190 -22.63 4.80 -16.48
N PHE A 191 -23.65 5.06 -15.66
CA PHE A 191 -23.67 6.20 -14.74
C PHE A 191 -22.54 6.13 -13.71
N ILE A 192 -22.37 4.98 -13.04
CA ILE A 192 -21.29 4.78 -12.07
C ILE A 192 -19.92 4.87 -12.74
N CYS A 193 -19.74 4.22 -13.90
CA CYS A 193 -18.50 4.28 -14.66
C CYS A 193 -18.13 5.72 -15.05
N LEU A 194 -19.10 6.52 -15.50
CA LEU A 194 -18.89 7.94 -15.80
C LEU A 194 -18.39 8.71 -14.57
N GLY A 195 -18.98 8.48 -13.40
CA GLY A 195 -18.56 9.12 -12.16
C GLY A 195 -17.13 8.75 -11.75
N MET A 196 -16.77 7.47 -11.84
CA MET A 196 -15.41 6.99 -11.58
C MET A 196 -14.40 7.58 -12.58
N ASP A 197 -14.74 7.64 -13.87
CA ASP A 197 -13.88 8.22 -14.90
C ASP A 197 -13.66 9.73 -14.66
N ILE A 198 -14.68 10.47 -14.21
CA ILE A 198 -14.55 11.88 -13.80
C ILE A 198 -13.57 12.02 -12.63
N GLN A 199 -13.78 11.27 -11.55
CA GLN A 199 -12.92 11.33 -10.36
C GLN A 199 -11.47 10.98 -10.70
N HIS A 200 -11.26 10.00 -11.59
CA HIS A 200 -9.94 9.63 -12.10
C HIS A 200 -9.28 10.79 -12.86
N LEU A 201 -10.00 11.43 -13.79
CA LEU A 201 -9.49 12.58 -14.54
C LEU A 201 -9.15 13.77 -13.62
N GLN A 202 -9.99 14.04 -12.62
CA GLN A 202 -9.73 15.10 -11.63
C GLN A 202 -8.44 14.83 -10.84
N GLU A 203 -8.19 13.58 -10.42
CA GLU A 203 -6.97 13.20 -9.70
C GLU A 203 -5.71 13.29 -10.59
N LEU A 204 -5.80 12.83 -11.83
CA LEU A 204 -4.70 12.98 -12.80
C LEU A 204 -4.34 14.46 -12.97
N LEU A 205 -5.33 15.33 -13.15
CA LEU A 205 -5.10 16.76 -13.35
C LEU A 205 -4.50 17.41 -12.09
N ARG A 206 -4.97 17.06 -10.89
CA ARG A 206 -4.38 17.50 -9.62
C ARG A 206 -2.90 17.13 -9.51
N ARG A 207 -2.55 15.90 -9.90
CA ARG A 207 -1.16 15.42 -9.87
C ARG A 207 -0.28 16.17 -10.86
N ASP A 208 -0.76 16.39 -12.08
CA ASP A 208 -0.01 17.08 -13.14
C ASP A 208 0.25 18.55 -12.77
N MET A 209 -0.69 19.21 -12.09
CA MET A 209 -0.50 20.58 -11.61
C MET A 209 0.49 20.70 -10.44
N LYS A 210 0.60 19.69 -9.56
CA LYS A 210 1.46 19.74 -8.37
C LYS A 210 2.96 19.75 -8.70
N GLY A 211 3.33 19.38 -9.93
CA GLY A 211 4.72 19.21 -10.37
C GLY A 211 5.39 20.39 -11.07
N THR A 212 4.70 21.52 -11.34
CA THR A 212 5.22 22.53 -12.28
C THR A 212 5.08 23.96 -11.75
N SER A 213 6.20 24.62 -11.41
CA SER A 213 6.17 26.05 -10.99
C SER A 213 6.04 27.04 -12.17
N THR A 214 6.26 26.57 -13.41
CA THR A 214 6.15 27.37 -14.64
C THR A 214 5.66 26.47 -15.78
N GLN A 215 4.38 26.58 -16.13
CA GLN A 215 3.73 25.75 -17.15
C GLN A 215 4.11 26.24 -18.55
N THR A 216 4.53 25.30 -19.42
CA THR A 216 4.73 25.57 -20.84
C THR A 216 3.39 25.80 -21.56
N ILE A 217 3.41 26.41 -22.75
CA ILE A 217 2.21 26.61 -23.57
C ILE A 217 1.50 25.28 -23.84
N LEU A 218 2.24 24.22 -24.17
CA LEU A 218 1.68 22.89 -24.41
C LEU A 218 0.96 22.34 -23.18
N GLN A 219 1.58 22.46 -21.99
CA GLN A 219 0.94 22.04 -20.74
C GLN A 219 -0.32 22.84 -20.43
N ASN A 220 -0.31 24.16 -20.66
CA ASN A 220 -1.49 25.00 -20.51
C ASN A 220 -2.63 24.59 -21.45
N THR A 221 -2.31 24.24 -22.71
CA THR A 221 -3.30 23.74 -23.67
C THR A 221 -3.92 22.43 -23.17
N THR A 222 -3.11 21.45 -22.79
CA THR A 222 -3.59 20.15 -22.28
C THR A 222 -4.44 20.30 -21.03
N ILE A 223 -4.03 21.15 -20.08
CA ILE A 223 -4.80 21.44 -18.86
C ILE A 223 -6.16 22.06 -19.22
N THR A 224 -6.20 22.99 -20.18
CA THR A 224 -7.44 23.64 -20.63
C THR A 224 -8.38 22.65 -21.31
N GLU A 225 -7.84 21.75 -22.14
CA GLU A 225 -8.60 20.68 -22.80
C GLU A 225 -9.17 19.70 -21.78
N HIS A 226 -8.35 19.22 -20.83
CA HIS A 226 -8.80 18.34 -19.75
C HIS A 226 -9.88 18.99 -18.87
N ASN A 227 -9.70 20.26 -18.50
CA ASN A 227 -10.72 21.03 -17.78
C ASN A 227 -12.05 21.09 -18.55
N THR A 228 -11.98 21.33 -19.85
CA THR A 228 -13.19 21.37 -20.71
C THR A 228 -13.89 20.01 -20.74
N ILE A 229 -13.13 18.91 -20.82
CA ILE A 229 -13.68 17.55 -20.80
C ILE A 229 -14.34 17.26 -19.45
N ILE A 230 -13.67 17.57 -18.34
CA ILE A 230 -14.20 17.37 -16.98
C ILE A 230 -15.51 18.13 -16.81
N ILE A 231 -15.57 19.41 -17.18
CA ILE A 231 -16.79 20.23 -17.10
C ILE A 231 -17.94 19.57 -17.88
N LYS A 232 -17.67 19.12 -19.12
CA LYS A 232 -18.69 18.46 -19.95
C LYS A 232 -19.17 17.15 -19.31
N HIS A 233 -18.25 16.35 -18.77
CA HIS A 233 -18.59 15.08 -18.14
C HIS A 233 -19.38 15.29 -16.84
N ILE A 234 -19.01 16.26 -16.00
CA ILE A 234 -19.75 16.61 -14.78
C ILE A 234 -21.16 17.06 -15.13
N ASN A 235 -21.32 17.96 -16.11
CA ASN A 235 -22.66 18.40 -16.53
C ASN A 235 -23.52 17.22 -17.00
N ARG A 236 -22.95 16.29 -17.77
CA ARG A 236 -23.63 15.06 -18.18
C ARG A 236 -23.98 14.19 -16.98
N PHE A 237 -23.05 14.00 -16.05
CA PHE A 237 -23.27 13.23 -14.83
C PHE A 237 -24.41 13.81 -14.01
N CYS A 238 -24.41 15.11 -13.72
CA CYS A 238 -25.48 15.77 -12.96
C CYS A 238 -26.86 15.63 -13.62
N ASN A 239 -26.93 15.65 -14.96
CA ASN A 239 -28.18 15.40 -15.67
C ASN A 239 -28.69 13.97 -15.46
N ILE A 240 -27.81 12.97 -15.52
CA ILE A 240 -28.15 11.56 -15.30
C ILE A 240 -28.44 11.30 -13.81
N GLN A 241 -27.73 11.99 -12.91
CA GLN A 241 -27.88 11.89 -11.46
C GLN A 241 -29.29 12.23 -11.01
N ARG A 242 -29.96 13.21 -11.62
CA ARG A 242 -31.36 13.55 -11.29
C ARG A 242 -32.32 12.36 -11.45
N THR A 243 -31.97 11.41 -12.31
CA THR A 243 -32.81 10.24 -12.57
C THR A 243 -32.46 9.04 -11.69
N TYR A 244 -31.16 8.83 -11.42
CA TYR A 244 -30.70 7.71 -10.59
C TYR A 244 -30.61 8.03 -9.09
N MET A 245 -30.56 9.30 -8.72
CA MET A 245 -30.48 9.81 -7.34
C MET A 245 -31.53 10.92 -7.13
N PRO A 246 -32.84 10.63 -7.26
CA PRO A 246 -33.89 11.66 -7.27
C PRO A 246 -34.08 12.36 -5.92
N ALA A 247 -33.72 11.71 -4.81
CA ALA A 247 -33.74 12.30 -3.47
C ALA A 247 -32.55 13.26 -3.23
N PHE A 248 -31.56 13.27 -4.12
CA PHE A 248 -30.40 14.14 -4.02
C PHE A 248 -30.69 15.49 -4.68
N ASP A 249 -30.86 16.52 -3.85
CA ASP A 249 -31.01 17.89 -4.33
C ASP A 249 -29.66 18.49 -4.74
N SER A 250 -29.34 18.36 -6.04
CA SER A 250 -28.17 18.97 -6.67
C SER A 250 -28.10 20.51 -6.56
N THR A 251 -29.21 21.18 -6.20
CA THR A 251 -29.28 22.64 -6.05
C THR A 251 -29.03 23.11 -4.61
N ALA A 252 -29.34 22.28 -3.61
CA ALA A 252 -29.03 22.54 -2.20
C ALA A 252 -27.64 22.03 -1.79
N SER A 253 -27.23 20.86 -2.30
CA SER A 253 -25.86 20.35 -2.18
C SER A 253 -25.02 20.97 -3.26
N SER A 254 -24.36 22.07 -2.92
CA SER A 254 -23.59 22.89 -3.83
C SER A 254 -22.60 22.10 -4.70
N TYR A 255 -23.01 21.72 -5.91
CA TYR A 255 -22.17 21.97 -7.09
C TYR A 255 -22.15 23.48 -7.38
N ALA A 256 -22.13 24.32 -6.33
CA ALA A 256 -21.98 25.75 -6.48
C ALA A 256 -20.55 25.93 -6.97
N VAL A 257 -20.46 25.95 -8.29
CA VAL A 257 -19.52 26.73 -9.05
C VAL A 257 -19.51 28.12 -8.40
N THR A 258 -18.74 28.29 -7.33
CA THR A 258 -18.13 29.58 -7.13
C THR A 258 -17.25 29.73 -8.36
N ALA A 259 -17.46 30.78 -9.15
CA ALA A 259 -16.78 30.96 -10.44
C ALA A 259 -15.24 31.03 -10.34
N SER A 260 -14.68 30.79 -9.14
CA SER A 260 -13.26 30.80 -8.80
C SER A 260 -12.67 29.40 -8.56
N ASP A 261 -13.48 28.33 -8.42
CA ASP A 261 -12.96 26.99 -8.14
C ASP A 261 -12.73 26.18 -9.42
N LYS A 262 -11.53 25.61 -9.54
CA LYS A 262 -11.12 24.87 -10.74
C LYS A 262 -11.84 23.50 -10.82
N PRO A 263 -12.15 22.98 -12.02
CA PRO A 263 -12.95 21.76 -12.22
C PRO A 263 -12.41 20.50 -11.53
N GLU A 264 -11.10 20.39 -11.34
CA GLU A 264 -10.43 19.28 -10.65
C GLU A 264 -10.73 19.20 -9.14
N HIS A 265 -11.31 20.26 -8.57
CA HIS A 265 -11.69 20.36 -7.16
C HIS A 265 -13.21 20.32 -6.94
N TRP A 266 -14.01 20.25 -7.99
CA TRP A 266 -15.46 20.13 -7.86
C TRP A 266 -15.82 18.78 -7.23
N VAL A 267 -16.60 18.80 -6.16
CA VAL A 267 -17.04 17.59 -5.47
C VAL A 267 -18.10 16.90 -6.32
N LEU A 268 -17.84 15.63 -6.67
CA LEU A 268 -18.80 14.76 -7.34
C LEU A 268 -19.43 13.83 -6.30
N TYR A 269 -20.75 13.89 -6.13
CA TYR A 269 -21.46 13.01 -5.20
C TYR A 269 -21.88 11.72 -5.91
N MET A 270 -21.23 10.62 -5.57
CA MET A 270 -21.57 9.28 -6.03
C MET A 270 -22.71 8.69 -5.17
N PRO A 271 -23.41 7.64 -5.63
CA PRO A 271 -24.40 6.94 -4.82
C PRO A 271 -23.86 6.46 -3.46
N SER A 272 -22.58 6.09 -3.39
CA SER A 272 -21.90 5.67 -2.17
C SER A 272 -21.69 6.79 -1.14
N ASP A 273 -21.86 8.05 -1.55
CA ASP A 273 -21.58 9.21 -0.69
C ASP A 273 -22.83 9.69 0.06
N LEU A 274 -23.98 9.08 -0.19
CA LEU A 274 -25.23 9.37 0.49
C LEU A 274 -25.32 8.60 1.81
N MET A 275 -25.84 9.24 2.86
CA MET A 275 -26.20 8.52 4.09
C MET A 275 -27.46 7.69 3.86
N GLU A 276 -27.70 6.63 4.65
CA GLU A 276 -28.88 5.75 4.52
C GLU A 276 -30.23 6.51 4.49
N ALA A 277 -30.31 7.68 5.13
CA ALA A 277 -31.50 8.54 5.13
C ALA A 277 -31.72 9.35 3.82
N GLN A 278 -30.79 9.26 2.87
CA GLN A 278 -30.76 10.03 1.62
C GLN A 278 -30.82 9.14 0.36
N HIS A 279 -30.83 7.81 0.52
CA HIS A 279 -31.11 6.83 -0.52
C HIS A 279 -32.62 6.72 -0.79
#